data_AF-A0A920QZF0-F1
#
_entry.id   AF-A0A920QZF0-F1
#
_cell.length_a   1.000
_cell.length_b   1.000
_cell.length_c   1.000
_cell.angle_alpha   90.00
_cell.angle_beta   90.00
_cell.angle_gamma   90.00
#
_symmetry.space_group_name_H-M   'P 1'
#
loop_
_entity.id
_entity.type
_entity.pdbx_description
1 polymer ?
#
loop_
_entity_poly.entity_id
_entity_poly.type
_entity_poly.pdbx_seq_one_letter_code
_entity_poly.pdbx_strand_id
1 'polypeptide(L)' 'MNSFSEALQCGAEMYQWLNKKLHADGHATTVGDEGGFAPQGVTNRQALEYATEAIAGAGYKPGEEVL' A
#
# COMPACT_ATOMS: atom_id res chain seq x y z
N MET A 1 0.62 -16.49 -4.09
CA MET A 1 2.02 -16.49 -3.60
C MET A 1 2.33 -17.85 -3.01
N ASN A 2 3.46 -18.45 -3.39
CA ASN A 2 3.84 -19.81 -3.04
C ASN A 2 5.11 -19.88 -2.18
N SER A 3 5.72 -18.73 -1.86
CA SER A 3 6.87 -18.65 -0.96
C SER A 3 6.87 -17.36 -0.14
N PHE A 4 7.60 -17.38 0.98
CA PHE A 4 7.82 -16.16 1.78
C PHE A 4 8.50 -15.05 0.97
N SER A 5 9.45 -15.42 0.10
CA SER A 5 10.15 -14.44 -0.75
C SER A 5 9.19 -13.71 -1.68
N GLU A 6 8.24 -14.42 -2.29
CA GLU A 6 7.21 -13.82 -3.15
C GLU A 6 6.27 -12.91 -2.35
N ALA A 7 5.85 -13.33 -1.15
CA ALA A 7 5.00 -12.52 -0.29
C ALA A 7 5.69 -11.23 0.17
N LEU A 8 6.98 -11.31 0.51
CA LEU A 8 7.79 -10.16 0.87
C LEU A 8 7.95 -9.19 -0.31
N GLN A 9 8.20 -9.73 -1.51
CA GLN A 9 8.28 -8.92 -2.73
C GLN A 9 6.96 -8.19 -3.02
N CYS A 10 5.82 -8.89 -2.93
CA CYS A 10 4.50 -8.28 -3.09
C CYS A 10 4.29 -7.11 -2.12
N GLY A 11 4.57 -7.32 -0.83
CA GLY A 11 4.44 -6.26 0.18
C GLY A 11 5.33 -5.04 -0.11
N ALA A 12 6.56 -5.27 -0.56
CA ALA A 12 7.48 -4.19 -0.93
C ALA A 12 7.01 -3.42 -2.16
N GLU A 13 6.49 -4.10 -3.19
CA GLU A 13 5.95 -3.47 -4.39
C GLU A 13 4.70 -2.63 -4.10
N MET A 14 3.77 -3.17 -3.30
CA MET A 14 2.60 -2.45 -2.80
C MET A 14 3.01 -1.18 -2.04
N TYR A 15 3.99 -1.29 -1.13
CA TYR A 15 4.48 -0.16 -0.34
C TYR A 15 5.10 0.95 -1.22
N GLN A 16 5.92 0.59 -2.20
CA GLN A 16 6.53 1.54 -3.13
C GLN A 16 5.51 2.20 -4.05
N TRP A 17 4.49 1.45 -4.49
CA TRP A 17 3.39 2.02 -5.26
C TRP A 17 2.57 3.01 -4.41
N LEU A 18 2.22 2.62 -3.18
CA LEU A 18 1.46 3.47 -2.26
C LEU A 18 2.19 4.78 -1.96
N ASN A 19 3.51 4.75 -1.80
CA ASN A 19 4.33 5.97 -1.65
C ASN A 19 4.09 6.94 -2.82
N LYS A 20 4.24 6.46 -4.07
CA LYS A 20 4.05 7.27 -5.27
C LYS A 20 2.64 7.82 -5.37
N LYS A 21 1.63 7.00 -5.04
CA LYS A 21 0.23 7.39 -5.10
C LYS A 21 -0.10 8.47 -4.06
N LEU A 22 0.29 8.28 -2.80
CA LEU A 22 0.12 9.28 -1.74
C LEU A 22 0.82 10.59 -2.09
N HIS A 23 2.05 10.53 -2.63
CA HIS A 23 2.78 11.72 -3.06
C HIS A 23 2.07 12.45 -4.22
N ALA A 24 1.57 11.70 -5.21
CA ALA A 24 0.83 12.26 -6.34
C ALA A 24 -0.48 12.93 -5.90
N ASP A 25 -1.12 12.40 -4.85
CA ASP A 25 -2.35 12.96 -4.27
C ASP A 25 -2.06 14.12 -3.27
N GLY A 26 -0.80 14.51 -3.09
CA GLY A 26 -0.39 15.62 -2.23
C GLY A 26 -0.30 15.28 -0.74
N HIS A 27 -0.30 14.00 -0.38
CA HIS A 27 -0.11 13.53 0.98
C HIS A 27 1.37 13.42 1.36
N ALA A 28 1.66 13.63 2.65
CA ALA A 28 2.99 13.37 3.20
C ALA A 28 3.28 11.86 3.24
N THR A 29 4.49 11.47 2.82
CA THR A 29 4.97 10.08 2.80
C THR A 29 6.04 9.82 3.87
N THR A 30 6.07 10.65 4.93
CA THR A 30 6.85 10.37 6.13
C THR A 30 6.32 9.12 6.83
N VAL A 31 7.22 8.37 7.45
CA VAL A 31 6.91 7.09 8.08
C VAL A 31 6.73 7.23 9.60
N GLY A 32 5.84 6.43 10.17
CA GLY A 32 5.70 6.24 11.63
C GLY A 32 6.71 5.24 12.19
N ASP A 33 6.53 4.87 13.46
CA ASP A 33 7.46 4.01 14.20
C ASP A 33 7.56 2.59 13.61
N GLU A 34 6.47 2.07 13.05
CA GLU A 34 6.43 0.76 12.36
C GLU A 34 6.79 0.85 10.86
N GLY A 35 7.15 2.03 10.36
CA GLY A 35 7.54 2.24 8.96
C GLY A 35 6.38 2.44 7.98
N GLY A 36 5.13 2.49 8.45
CA GLY A 36 3.95 2.80 7.62
C GLY A 36 3.77 4.30 7.35
N PHE A 37 3.06 4.66 6.28
CA PHE A 37 2.70 6.05 5.99
C PHE A 37 1.56 6.55 6.89
N ALA A 38 1.64 7.80 7.31
CA ALA A 38 0.63 8.43 8.19
C ALA A 38 0.08 9.76 7.61
N PRO A 39 -0.64 9.72 6.49
CA PRO A 39 -1.21 10.92 5.86
C PRO A 39 -2.30 11.56 6.74
N GLN A 40 -2.28 12.89 6.87
CA GLN A 40 -3.29 13.63 7.63
C GLN A 40 -4.62 13.72 6.88
N GLY A 41 -5.73 13.70 7.63
CA GLY A 41 -7.09 13.94 7.09
C GLY A 41 -7.68 12.77 6.30
N VAL A 42 -6.97 11.64 6.20
CA VAL A 42 -7.47 10.42 5.56
C VAL A 42 -8.46 9.73 6.50
N THR A 43 -9.68 9.51 6.01
CA THR A 43 -10.69 8.73 6.75
C THR A 43 -10.36 7.23 6.72
N ASN A 44 -10.92 6.46 7.65
CA ASN A 44 -10.75 4.99 7.67
C ASN A 44 -11.15 4.33 6.33
N ARG A 45 -12.19 4.83 5.67
CA ARG A 45 -12.63 4.33 4.36
C ARG A 45 -11.56 4.61 3.29
N GLN A 46 -11.05 5.83 3.22
CA GLN A 46 -10.00 6.19 2.27
C GLN A 46 -8.70 5.42 2.53
N ALA A 47 -8.36 5.14 3.79
CA ALA A 47 -7.21 4.30 4.12
C ALA A 47 -7.34 2.89 3.54
N LEU A 48 -8.52 2.28 3.64
CA LEU A 48 -8.81 0.97 3.04
C LEU A 48 -8.86 1.03 1.51
N GLU A 49 -9.36 2.12 0.93
CA GLU A 49 -9.34 2.36 -0.52
C GLU A 49 -7.89 2.44 -1.02
N TYR A 50 -7.02 3.22 -0.38
CA TYR A 50 -5.60 3.29 -0.70
C TYR A 50 -4.89 1.93 -0.57
N ALA A 51 -5.19 1.16 0.48
CA ALA A 51 -4.63 -0.18 0.64
C ALA A 51 -5.07 -1.12 -0.49
N THR A 52 -6.35 -1.06 -0.87
CA THR A 52 -6.91 -1.88 -1.97
C THR A 52 -6.36 -1.44 -3.33
N GLU A 53 -6.24 -0.13 -3.56
CA GLU A 53 -5.60 0.43 -4.76
C GLU A 53 -4.13 0.05 -4.86
N ALA A 54 -3.41 -0.01 -3.74
CA ALA A 54 -2.00 -0.42 -3.74
C ALA A 54 -1.80 -1.87 -4.18
N ILE A 55 -2.73 -2.77 -3.82
CA ILE A 55 -2.72 -4.16 -4.31
C ILE A 55 -2.83 -4.17 -5.84
N ALA A 56 -3.87 -3.54 -6.39
CA ALA A 56 -4.11 -3.47 -7.83
C ALA A 56 -3.01 -2.72 -8.58
N GLY A 57 -2.53 -1.62 -8.01
CA GLY A 57 -1.48 -0.76 -8.56
C GLY A 57 -0.12 -1.43 -8.63
N ALA A 58 0.16 -2.37 -7.72
CA ALA A 58 1.34 -3.23 -7.76
C ALA A 58 1.18 -4.42 -8.71
N GLY A 59 0.02 -4.59 -9.37
CA GLY A 59 -0.22 -5.64 -10.36
C GLY A 59 -0.84 -6.92 -9.80
N TYR A 60 -1.30 -6.92 -8.56
CA TYR A 60 -1.94 -8.06 -7.90
C TYR A 60 -3.45 -7.90 -7.83
N LYS A 61 -4.19 -9.00 -7.67
CA LYS A 61 -5.64 -9.00 -7.51
C LYS A 61 -6.07 -8.94 -6.04
N PRO A 62 -6.80 -7.88 -5.61
CA PRO A 62 -7.36 -7.80 -4.26
C PRO A 62 -8.33 -8.94 -3.98
N GLY A 63 -8.23 -9.57 -2.80
CA GLY A 63 -9.10 -10.66 -2.36
C GLY A 63 -8.81 -12.02 -2.99
N GLU A 64 -7.89 -12.10 -3.96
CA GLU A 64 -7.41 -13.36 -4.55
C GLU A 64 -5.94 -13.60 -4.21
N GLU A 65 -5.07 -12.65 -4.54
CA GLU A 65 -3.62 -12.78 -4.38
C GLU A 65 -3.13 -12.15 -3.07
N VAL A 66 -3.79 -11.06 -2.65
CA VAL A 66 -3.61 -10.42 -1.34
C VAL A 66 -4.98 -10.39 -0.66
N LEU A 67 -5.09 -11.11 0.46
CA LEU A 67 -6.33 -11.39 1.19
C LEU A 67 -6.32 -10.75 2.58
#